data_AF-A0A835AH08-F1
#
_entry.id   AF-A0A835AH08-F1
#
_cell.length_a   1.000
_cell.length_b   1.000
_cell.length_c   1.000
_cell.angle_alpha   90.00
_cell.angle_beta   90.00
_cell.angle_gamma   90.00
#
_symmetry.space_group_name_H-M   'P 1'
#
loop_
_entity.id
_entity.type
_entity.pdbx_description
1 polymer ?
#
loop_
_entity_poly.entity_id
_entity_poly.type
_entity_poly.pdbx_seq_one_letter_code
_entity_poly.pdbx_strand_id
1 'polypeptide(L)' 'MVIRSREAFRSTIYREIVIVAAWCIWCHRNNIISNGHSLSFAAWRRCFLKEVELVTIRVKPELKDKIVSFMSSL' A
#
# COMPACT_ATOMS: atom_id res chain seq x y z
N MET A 1 15.38 -3.52 -16.29
CA MET A 1 14.15 -3.18 -15.52
C MET A 1 14.03 -4.00 -14.24
N VAL A 2 14.08 -5.34 -14.29
CA VAL A 2 13.96 -6.23 -13.12
C VAL A 2 15.04 -6.02 -12.03
N ILE A 3 16.29 -5.71 -12.41
CA ILE A 3 17.39 -5.52 -11.45
C ILE A 3 17.19 -4.28 -10.56
N ARG A 4 16.73 -3.16 -11.13
CA ARG A 4 16.41 -1.94 -10.37
C ARG A 4 15.24 -2.16 -9.42
N SER A 5 14.21 -2.88 -9.89
CA SER A 5 13.12 -3.32 -9.01
C SER A 5 13.68 -4.19 -7.88
N ARG A 6 14.56 -5.16 -8.16
CA ARG A 6 15.15 -6.04 -7.14
C ARG A 6 15.98 -5.31 -6.08
N GLU A 7 16.67 -4.23 -6.45
CA GLU A 7 17.38 -3.37 -5.49
C GLU A 7 16.41 -2.49 -4.68
N ALA A 8 15.36 -1.96 -5.32
CA ALA A 8 14.28 -1.26 -4.62
C ALA A 8 13.50 -2.21 -3.67
N PHE A 9 13.35 -3.48 -4.02
CA PHE A 9 12.74 -4.54 -3.21
C PHE A 9 13.53 -4.83 -1.92
N ARG A 10 14.83 -4.54 -1.89
CA ARG A 10 15.64 -4.60 -0.65
C ARG A 10 15.40 -3.39 0.27
N SER A 11 14.70 -2.36 -0.21
CA SER A 11 14.26 -1.26 0.62
C SER A 11 13.10 -1.72 1.49
N THR A 12 13.22 -1.49 2.80
CA THR A 12 12.17 -1.76 3.79
C THR A 12 10.82 -1.14 3.39
N ILE A 13 10.84 0.01 2.69
CA ILE A 13 9.64 0.68 2.16
C ILE A 13 8.85 -0.24 1.24
N TYR A 14 9.53 -0.91 0.30
CA TYR A 14 8.86 -1.69 -0.74
C TYR A 14 8.03 -2.81 -0.14
N ARG A 15 8.59 -3.48 0.88
CA ARG A 15 7.89 -4.53 1.61
C ARG A 15 6.64 -3.99 2.30
N GLU A 16 6.73 -2.87 3.01
CA GLU A 16 5.56 -2.27 3.69
C GLU A 16 4.46 -1.91 2.69
N ILE A 17 4.83 -1.28 1.56
CA ILE A 17 3.89 -0.92 0.50
C ILE A 17 3.19 -2.15 -0.09
N VAL A 18 3.93 -3.22 -0.39
CA VAL A 18 3.33 -4.44 -0.96
C VAL A 18 2.43 -5.15 0.04
N ILE A 19 2.81 -5.21 1.32
CA ILE A 19 1.97 -5.81 2.37
C ILE A 19 0.65 -5.05 2.48
N VAL A 20 0.69 -3.72 2.54
CA VAL A 20 -0.53 -2.89 2.62
C VAL A 20 -1.38 -3.01 1.36
N ALA A 21 -0.76 -3.05 0.18
CA ALA A 21 -1.46 -3.26 -1.09
C ALA A 21 -2.20 -4.60 -1.11
N ALA A 22 -1.53 -5.69 -0.71
CA ALA A 22 -2.12 -7.02 -0.63
C ALA A 22 -3.26 -7.10 0.41
N TRP A 23 -3.07 -6.48 1.57
CA TRP A 23 -4.13 -6.33 2.57
C TRP A 23 -5.37 -5.64 2.00
N CYS A 24 -5.19 -4.52 1.29
CA CYS A 24 -6.31 -3.79 0.69
C CYS A 24 -7.01 -4.60 -0.41
N ILE A 25 -6.28 -5.43 -1.17
CA ILE A 25 -6.88 -6.36 -2.15
C ILE A 25 -7.79 -7.36 -1.40
N TRP A 26 -7.30 -7.92 -0.30
CA TRP A 26 -8.06 -8.86 0.52
C TRP A 26 -9.33 -8.19 1.08
N CYS A 27 -9.23 -6.98 1.64
CA CYS A 27 -10.38 -6.22 2.12
C CYS A 27 -11.39 -5.93 1.00
N HIS A 28 -10.91 -5.48 -0.18
CA HIS A 28 -11.77 -5.17 -1.32
C HIS A 28 -12.52 -6.42 -1.82
N ARG A 29 -11.83 -7.56 -1.92
CA ARG A 29 -12.43 -8.84 -2.29
C ARG A 29 -13.48 -9.29 -1.26
N ASN A 30 -13.20 -9.17 0.03
CA ASN A 30 -14.15 -9.55 1.07
C ASN A 30 -15.38 -8.64 1.07
N ASN A 31 -15.22 -7.35 0.77
CA ASN A 31 -16.34 -6.43 0.68
C ASN A 31 -17.25 -6.75 -0.52
N ILE A 32 -16.69 -7.25 -1.62
CA ILE A 32 -17.48 -7.78 -2.75
C ILE A 32 -18.28 -9.02 -2.32
N ILE A 33 -17.62 -9.99 -1.68
CA ILE A 33 -18.23 -11.27 -1.31
C ILE A 33 -19.29 -11.11 -0.22
N SER A 34 -18.99 -10.34 0.84
CA SER A 34 -19.84 -10.26 2.03
C SER A 34 -20.89 -9.15 1.95
N ASN A 35 -20.60 -8.04 1.25
CA ASN A 35 -21.45 -6.86 1.25
C ASN A 35 -21.97 -6.49 -0.15
N GLY A 36 -21.70 -7.30 -1.18
CA GLY A 36 -22.22 -7.09 -2.53
C GLY A 36 -21.66 -5.85 -3.25
N HIS A 37 -20.53 -5.30 -2.78
CA HIS A 37 -19.87 -4.19 -3.47
C HIS A 37 -19.36 -4.60 -4.86
N SER A 38 -19.19 -3.63 -5.76
CA SER A 38 -18.61 -3.87 -7.09
C SER A 38 -17.08 -3.80 -7.11
N LEU A 39 -16.47 -4.48 -8.09
CA LEU A 39 -15.05 -4.32 -8.37
C LEU A 39 -14.75 -2.85 -8.73
N SER A 40 -13.84 -2.21 -8.00
CA SER A 40 -13.49 -0.81 -8.22
C SER A 40 -12.06 -0.55 -7.80
N PHE A 41 -11.21 -0.23 -8.77
CA PHE A 41 -9.84 0.18 -8.51
C PHE A 41 -9.77 1.45 -7.65
N ALA A 42 -10.70 2.39 -7.85
CA ALA A 42 -10.77 3.61 -7.03
C ALA A 42 -11.11 3.31 -5.56
N ALA A 43 -12.01 2.36 -5.30
CA ALA A 43 -12.32 1.93 -3.93
C ALA A 43 -11.11 1.29 -3.26
N TRP A 44 -10.44 0.36 -3.95
CA TRP A 44 -9.20 -0.25 -3.48
C TRP A 44 -8.10 0.80 -3.23
N ARG A 45 -7.88 1.73 -4.18
CA ARG A 45 -6.85 2.79 -4.06
C ARG A 45 -7.11 3.69 -2.85
N ARG A 46 -8.37 4.07 -2.58
CA ARG A 46 -8.71 4.85 -1.37
C ARG A 46 -8.39 4.09 -0.09
N CYS A 47 -8.73 2.79 -0.03
CA CYS A 47 -8.37 1.95 1.11
C CYS A 47 -6.86 1.89 1.28
N PHE A 48 -6.13 1.67 0.19
CA PHE A 48 -4.68 1.61 0.19
C PHE A 48 -4.04 2.91 0.71
N LEU A 49 -4.44 4.07 0.19
CA LEU A 49 -3.89 5.35 0.63
C LEU A 49 -4.12 5.58 2.13
N LYS A 50 -5.33 5.25 2.62
CA LYS A 50 -5.68 5.36 4.05
C LYS A 50 -4.83 4.42 4.92
N GLU A 51 -4.65 3.17 4.51
CA GLU A 51 -3.85 2.21 5.26
C GLU A 51 -2.36 2.58 5.27
N VAL A 52 -1.82 3.07 4.16
CA VAL A 52 -0.43 3.55 4.10
C VAL A 52 -0.23 4.78 5.01
N GLU A 53 -1.19 5.70 5.05
CA GLU A 53 -1.16 6.84 5.97
C GLU A 53 -1.09 6.36 7.44
N LEU A 54 -1.87 5.35 7.83
CA LEU A 54 -1.79 4.77 9.17
C LEU A 54 -0.42 4.11 9.46
N VAL A 55 0.20 3.49 8.46
CA VAL A 55 1.56 2.94 8.58
C VAL A 55 2.58 4.05 8.89
N THR A 56 2.43 5.25 8.33
CA THR A 56 3.35 6.38 8.61
C THR A 56 3.40 6.78 10.09
N ILE A 57 2.38 6.46 10.86
CA ILE A 57 2.28 6.75 12.30
C ILE A 57 2.99 5.67 13.13
N ARG A 58 3.13 4.44 12.60
CA ARG A 58 3.64 3.26 13.32
C ARG A 58 5.09 2.92 13.00
N VAL A 59 5.63 3.44 11.90
CA VAL A 59 7.01 3.18 11.48
C VAL A 59 8.01 4.15 12.11
N LYS A 60 9.30 3.79 12.07
CA LYS A 60 10.38 4.69 12.47
C LYS A 60 10.40 5.96 11.59
N PRO A 61 10.83 7.12 12.14
CA PRO A 61 10.88 8.37 11.39
C PRO A 61 11.63 8.28 10.05
N GLU A 62 12.74 7.53 9.99
CA GLU A 62 13.52 7.43 8.74
C GLU A 62 12.76 6.69 7.62
N LEU A 63 11.80 5.85 8.00
CA LEU A 63 10.93 5.14 7.06
C LEU A 63 9.68 5.96 6.70
N LYS A 64 9.20 6.80 7.62
CA LYS A 64 8.08 7.71 7.39
C LYS A 64 8.33 8.64 6.21
N ASP A 65 9.46 9.34 6.19
CA ASP A 65 9.77 10.31 5.13
C ASP A 65 9.81 9.65 3.75
N LYS A 66 10.34 8.43 3.71
CA LYS A 66 10.41 7.62 2.50
C LYS A 66 9.02 7.18 2.01
N ILE A 67 8.12 6.80 2.93
CA ILE A 67 6.73 6.46 2.59
C ILE A 67 5.97 7.70 2.11
N VAL A 68 6.13 8.85 2.79
CA VAL A 68 5.49 10.11 2.40
C VAL A 68 5.94 10.52 1.00
N SER A 69 7.25 10.49 0.71
CA SER A 69 7.78 10.79 -0.61
C SER A 69 7.22 9.87 -1.70
N PHE A 70 7.09 8.57 -1.42
CA PHE A 70 6.45 7.63 -2.33
C PHE A 70 4.97 7.98 -2.57
N MET A 71 4.22 8.30 -1.52
CA MET A 71 2.81 8.67 -1.62
C MET A 71 2.59 9.96 -2.42
N SER A 72 3.49 10.94 -2.31
CA SER A 72 3.44 12.16 -3.12
C SER A 72 3.74 11.92 -4.61
N SER A 73 4.32 10.78 -4.97
CA SER A 73 4.64 10.42 -6.37
C SER A 73 3.52 9.64 -7.10
N LEU A 74 2.39 9.41 -6.44
CA LEU A 74 1.37 8.40 -6.76
C LEU A 74 0.07 9.01 -7.29
#